data_AF-A0A524E3B6-F1
#
_entry.id   AF-A0A524E3B6-F1
#
_cell.length_a   1.000
_cell.length_b   1.000
_cell.length_c   1.000
_cell.angle_alpha   90.00
_cell.angle_beta   90.00
_cell.angle_gamma   90.00
#
_symmetry.space_group_name_H-M   'P 1'
#
loop_
_entity.id
_entity.type
_entity.pdbx_description
1 polymer ?
#
loop_
_entity_poly.entity_id
_entity_poly.type
_entity_poly.pdbx_seq_one_letter_code
_entity_poly.pdbx_strand_id
1 'polypeptide(L)'
;MNSKKKFWTLIAIYQLLLIVIMFSSINGIITLGRAQGAGAGEFDSMTSVVLALSAAISVSAGVFAASWAIKTVGTAAISALSEREGTFGKAFVIVALAEALAVYGLIIGILLWTRIP
;
A
#
# COMPACT_ATOMS: atom_id res chain seq x y z
N MET A 1 -31.83 -9.55 1.15
CA MET A 1 -30.42 -9.90 1.48
C MET A 1 -30.13 -9.53 2.93
N ASN A 2 -29.70 -10.48 3.77
CA ASN A 2 -29.35 -10.21 5.17
C ASN A 2 -28.26 -9.14 5.28
N SER A 3 -28.31 -8.28 6.31
CA SER A 3 -27.36 -7.17 6.51
C SER A 3 -25.90 -7.63 6.51
N LYS A 4 -25.61 -8.82 7.05
CA LYS A 4 -24.29 -9.45 6.97
C LYS A 4 -23.87 -9.75 5.52
N LYS A 5 -24.76 -10.33 4.72
CA LYS A 5 -24.49 -10.62 3.30
C LYS A 5 -24.27 -9.31 2.52
N LYS A 6 -25.08 -8.27 2.78
CA LYS A 6 -24.91 -6.92 2.20
C LYS A 6 -23.52 -6.33 2.48
N PHE A 7 -23.06 -6.38 3.73
CA PHE A 7 -21.74 -5.86 4.11
C PHE A 7 -20.58 -6.54 3.37
N TRP A 8 -20.57 -7.88 3.35
CA TRP A 8 -19.54 -8.64 2.64
C TRP A 8 -19.59 -8.41 1.12
N THR A 9 -20.79 -8.29 0.53
CA THR A 9 -20.94 -7.95 -0.89
C THR A 9 -20.39 -6.56 -1.20
N LEU A 10 -20.62 -5.56 -0.33
CA LEU A 10 -20.10 -4.19 -0.54
C LEU A 10 -18.57 -4.14 -0.47
N ILE A 11 -17.95 -4.85 0.49
CA ILE A 11 -16.49 -4.95 0.58
C ILE A 11 -15.92 -5.63 -0.68
N ALA A 12 -16.55 -6.72 -1.12
CA ALA A 12 -16.10 -7.42 -2.33
C ALA A 12 -16.22 -6.55 -3.59
N ILE A 13 -17.32 -5.80 -3.73
CA ILE A 13 -17.52 -4.84 -4.83
C ILE A 13 -16.48 -3.73 -4.78
N TYR A 14 -16.20 -3.16 -3.60
CA TYR A 14 -15.19 -2.12 -3.43
C TYR A 14 -13.79 -2.61 -3.83
N GLN A 15 -13.41 -3.81 -3.39
CA GLN A 15 -12.12 -4.40 -3.77
C GLN A 15 -12.05 -4.69 -5.28
N LEU A 16 -13.13 -5.19 -5.89
CA LEU A 16 -13.20 -5.38 -7.34
C LEU A 16 -13.05 -4.06 -8.09
N LEU A 17 -13.72 -3.00 -7.63
CA LEU A 17 -13.61 -1.68 -8.23
C LEU A 17 -12.18 -1.14 -8.18
N LEU A 18 -11.48 -1.28 -7.05
CA LEU A 18 -10.06 -0.89 -6.95
C LEU A 18 -9.18 -1.67 -7.92
N ILE A 19 -9.40 -2.97 -8.06
CA ILE A 19 -8.67 -3.82 -9.01
C ILE A 19 -8.90 -3.35 -10.45
N VAL A 20 -10.15 -3.09 -10.84
CA VAL A 20 -10.50 -2.60 -12.18
C VAL A 20 -9.84 -1.25 -12.47
N ILE A 21 -9.83 -0.33 -11.51
CA ILE A 21 -9.14 0.97 -11.65
C ILE A 21 -7.64 0.77 -11.84
N MET A 22 -7.02 -0.12 -11.06
CA MET A 22 -5.59 -0.41 -11.15
C MET A 22 -5.22 -0.95 -12.53
N PHE A 23 -5.95 -1.96 -13.03
CA PHE A 23 -5.72 -2.52 -14.37
C PHE A 23 -5.94 -1.50 -15.49
N SER A 24 -6.99 -0.67 -15.37
CA SER A 24 -7.27 0.38 -16.36
C SER A 24 -6.16 1.45 -16.40
N SER A 25 -5.50 1.70 -15.27
CA SER A 25 -4.45 2.71 -15.13
C SER A 25 -3.08 2.26 -15.68
N ILE A 26 -2.88 0.96 -15.95
CA ILE A 26 -1.59 0.41 -16.43
C ILE A 26 -1.10 1.13 -17.70
N ASN A 27 -1.99 1.32 -18.68
CA ASN A 27 -1.64 1.98 -19.94
C ASN A 27 -1.23 3.45 -19.74
N GLY A 28 -1.87 4.14 -18.79
CA GLY A 28 -1.52 5.51 -18.41
C GLY A 28 -0.14 5.58 -17.76
N ILE A 29 0.14 4.66 -16.83
CA ILE A 29 1.44 4.58 -16.14
C ILE A 29 2.58 4.28 -17.13
N ILE A 30 2.38 3.35 -18.06
CA ILE A 30 3.38 3.03 -19.10
C ILE A 30 3.66 4.23 -20.01
N THR A 31 2.61 4.98 -20.38
CA THR A 31 2.76 6.16 -21.23
C THR A 31 3.53 7.27 -20.51
N LEU A 32 3.24 7.50 -19.23
CA LEU A 32 3.98 8.44 -18.37
C LEU A 32 5.43 8.02 -18.18
N GLY A 33 5.69 6.73 -17.96
CA GLY A 33 7.06 6.19 -17.82
C GLY A 33 7.87 6.35 -19.10
N ARG A 34 7.26 6.14 -20.28
CA ARG A 34 7.91 6.38 -21.59
C ARG A 34 8.20 7.86 -21.84
N ALA A 35 7.31 8.75 -21.43
CA ALA A 35 7.51 10.19 -21.56
C ALA A 35 8.64 10.74 -20.67
N GLN A 36 8.96 10.03 -19.57
CA GLN A 36 10.06 10.37 -18.67
C GLN A 36 11.42 9.81 -19.13
N GLY A 37 11.46 8.96 -20.16
CA GLY A 37 12.68 8.29 -20.67
C GLY A 37 13.59 9.17 -21.53
N ALA A 38 13.87 10.41 -21.13
CA ALA A 38 14.65 11.38 -21.91
C ALA A 38 16.11 11.55 -21.45
N GLY A 39 16.69 10.64 -20.68
CA GLY A 39 18.08 10.83 -20.27
C GLY A 39 18.67 9.70 -19.46
N ALA A 40 18.94 8.58 -20.11
CA ALA A 40 19.68 7.50 -19.49
C ALA A 40 20.18 6.57 -20.63
N GLY A 41 21.50 6.32 -20.68
CA GLY A 41 22.22 5.64 -21.77
C GLY A 41 21.79 4.20 -22.06
N GLU A 42 22.50 3.52 -22.94
CA GLU A 42 22.19 2.14 -23.33
C GLU A 42 22.32 1.19 -22.10
N PHE A 43 21.23 0.54 -21.67
CA PHE A 43 21.17 -0.25 -20.41
C PHE A 43 20.93 -1.74 -20.59
N ASP A 44 21.48 -2.49 -19.64
CA ASP A 44 21.15 -3.90 -19.40
C ASP A 44 19.70 -4.05 -18.95
N SER A 45 18.86 -4.56 -19.86
CA SER A 45 17.42 -4.79 -19.66
C SER A 45 17.10 -5.66 -18.44
N MET A 46 18.03 -6.49 -17.97
CA MET A 46 17.78 -7.38 -16.83
C MET A 46 17.85 -6.63 -15.50
N THR A 47 18.79 -5.68 -15.36
CA THR A 47 18.98 -4.92 -14.13
C THR A 47 17.77 -4.03 -13.82
N SER A 48 17.21 -3.33 -14.81
CA SER A 48 16.03 -2.46 -14.63
C SER A 48 14.77 -3.25 -14.23
N VAL A 49 14.58 -4.44 -14.80
CA VAL A 49 13.46 -5.34 -14.46
C VAL A 49 13.56 -5.83 -13.03
N VAL A 50 14.76 -6.24 -12.58
CA VAL A 50 14.98 -6.70 -11.20
C VAL A 50 14.77 -5.57 -10.19
N LEU A 51 15.23 -4.35 -10.50
CA LEU A 51 15.02 -3.18 -9.65
C LEU A 51 13.54 -2.78 -9.57
N ALA A 52 12.80 -2.83 -10.69
CA ALA A 52 11.37 -2.57 -10.69
C ALA A 52 10.57 -3.60 -9.89
N LEU A 53 10.89 -4.89 -10.05
CA LEU A 53 10.26 -5.97 -9.28
C LEU A 53 10.57 -5.88 -7.78
N SER A 54 11.83 -5.62 -7.42
CA SER A 54 12.22 -5.45 -6.02
C SER A 54 11.53 -4.24 -5.38
N ALA A 55 11.37 -3.13 -6.10
CA ALA A 55 10.59 -1.98 -5.64
C ALA A 55 9.12 -2.36 -5.37
N ALA A 56 8.47 -3.05 -6.31
CA ALA A 56 7.08 -3.50 -6.15
C ALA A 56 6.90 -4.47 -4.96
N ILE A 57 7.83 -5.40 -4.77
CA ILE A 57 7.82 -6.36 -3.65
C ILE A 57 8.01 -5.64 -2.32
N SER A 58 8.93 -4.68 -2.25
CA SER A 58 9.20 -3.92 -1.01
C SER A 58 7.95 -3.16 -0.53
N VAL A 59 7.28 -2.44 -1.43
CA VAL A 59 6.06 -1.69 -1.10
C VAL A 59 4.93 -2.64 -0.70
N SER A 60 4.67 -3.67 -1.51
CA SER A 60 3.56 -4.60 -1.25
C SER A 60 3.74 -5.38 0.07
N ALA A 61 4.95 -5.84 0.38
CA ALA A 61 5.25 -6.52 1.64
C ALA A 61 5.07 -5.58 2.85
N GLY A 62 5.55 -4.33 2.77
CA GLY A 62 5.39 -3.34 3.84
C GLY A 62 3.93 -3.00 4.12
N VAL A 63 3.14 -2.78 3.06
CA VAL A 63 1.69 -2.50 3.19
C VAL A 63 0.94 -3.71 3.75
N PHE A 64 1.30 -4.93 3.35
CA PHE A 64 0.66 -6.15 3.87
C PHE A 64 0.94 -6.36 5.36
N ALA A 65 2.19 -6.15 5.78
CA ALA A 65 2.59 -6.20 7.18
C ALA A 65 1.86 -5.13 8.03
N ALA A 66 1.79 -3.89 7.55
CA ALA A 66 1.06 -2.80 8.20
C ALA A 66 -0.43 -3.12 8.34
N SER A 67 -1.05 -3.63 7.27
CA SER A 67 -2.48 -3.99 7.26
C SER A 67 -2.81 -5.05 8.32
N TRP A 68 -1.94 -6.04 8.50
CA TRP A 68 -2.11 -7.06 9.53
C TRP A 68 -1.97 -6.50 10.94
N ALA A 69 -0.98 -5.63 11.16
CA ALA A 69 -0.79 -4.96 12.45
C ALA A 69 -2.00 -4.07 12.79
N ILE A 70 -2.40 -3.18 11.87
CA ILE A 70 -3.50 -2.22 12.03
C ILE A 70 -4.83 -2.94 12.29
N LYS A 71 -5.11 -4.07 11.62
CA LYS A 71 -6.31 -4.89 11.90
C LYS A 71 -6.42 -5.26 13.39
N THR A 72 -5.29 -5.57 14.02
CA THR A 72 -5.25 -6.03 15.42
C THR A 72 -5.25 -4.84 16.38
N VAL A 73 -4.36 -3.87 16.18
CA VAL A 73 -4.27 -2.70 17.09
C VAL A 73 -5.44 -1.74 16.94
N GLY A 74 -6.03 -1.64 15.75
CA GLY A 74 -7.19 -0.77 15.48
C GLY A 74 -8.46 -1.26 16.17
N THR A 75 -8.71 -2.58 16.19
CA THR A 75 -9.87 -3.13 16.90
C THR A 75 -9.72 -2.99 18.41
N ALA A 76 -8.52 -3.22 18.95
CA ALA A 76 -8.20 -2.97 20.36
C ALA A 76 -8.34 -1.49 20.73
N ALA A 77 -7.88 -0.57 19.87
CA ALA A 77 -8.00 0.87 20.07
C ALA A 77 -9.46 1.34 20.16
N ILE A 78 -10.32 0.87 19.24
CA ILE A 78 -11.76 1.21 19.26
C ILE A 78 -12.44 0.64 20.51
N SER A 79 -12.09 -0.59 20.92
CA SER A 79 -12.64 -1.19 22.14
C SER A 79 -12.25 -0.40 23.39
N ALA A 80 -10.98 -0.02 23.52
CA ALA A 80 -10.52 0.78 24.65
C ALA A 80 -11.14 2.18 24.67
N LEU A 81 -11.38 2.76 23.49
CA LEU A 81 -12.05 4.05 23.35
C LEU A 81 -13.50 4.01 23.84
N SER A 82 -14.20 2.89 23.64
CA SER A 82 -15.56 2.69 24.13
C SER A 82 -15.67 2.66 25.66
N GLU A 83 -14.59 2.33 26.37
CA GLU A 83 -14.58 2.30 27.84
C GLU A 83 -14.07 3.61 28.45
N ARG A 84 -13.01 4.18 27.86
CA ARG A 84 -12.36 5.40 28.36
C ARG A 84 -11.90 6.28 27.21
N GLU A 85 -12.69 7.31 26.93
CA GLU A 85 -12.42 8.32 25.90
C GLU A 85 -11.06 9.00 26.06
N GLY A 86 -10.59 9.18 27.30
CA GLY A 86 -9.27 9.75 27.61
C GLY A 86 -8.07 8.92 27.12
N THR A 87 -8.29 7.69 26.64
CA THR A 87 -7.24 6.81 26.10
C THR A 87 -6.99 7.05 24.61
N PHE A 88 -7.83 7.84 23.92
CA PHE A 88 -7.78 8.07 22.47
C PHE A 88 -6.37 8.39 21.96
N GLY A 89 -5.71 9.40 22.54
CA GLY A 89 -4.40 9.86 22.07
C GLY A 89 -3.33 8.77 22.16
N LYS A 90 -3.32 7.98 23.23
CA LYS A 90 -2.36 6.88 23.40
C LYS A 90 -2.64 5.75 22.42
N ALA A 91 -3.91 5.40 22.24
CA ALA A 91 -4.32 4.36 21.30
C ALA A 91 -4.03 4.75 19.85
N PHE A 92 -4.26 6.01 19.48
CA PHE A 92 -3.98 6.54 18.15
C PHE A 92 -2.49 6.45 17.79
N VAL A 93 -1.58 6.78 18.74
CA VAL A 93 -0.13 6.67 18.51
C VAL A 93 0.27 5.23 18.18
N ILE A 94 -0.30 4.22 18.84
CA ILE A 94 0.03 2.81 18.54
C ILE A 94 -0.43 2.41 17.12
N VAL A 95 -1.61 2.88 16.70
CA VAL A 95 -2.10 2.64 15.33
C VAL A 95 -1.21 3.34 14.30
N ALA A 96 -0.81 4.59 14.55
CA ALA A 96 0.10 5.33 13.67
C ALA A 96 1.50 4.68 13.59
N LEU A 97 2.01 4.14 14.69
CA LEU A 97 3.27 3.39 14.70
C LEU A 97 3.16 2.09 13.88
N ALA A 98 2.00 1.43 13.86
CA ALA A 98 1.78 0.27 12.99
C ALA A 98 1.77 0.63 11.51
N GLU A 99 1.34 1.85 11.14
CA GLU A 99 1.36 2.36 9.77
C GLU A 99 2.78 2.61 9.25
N ALA A 100 3.74 2.89 10.13
CA ALA A 100 5.14 3.13 9.74
C ALA A 100 5.77 1.97 8.95
N LEU A 101 5.29 0.73 9.13
CA LEU A 101 5.70 -0.44 8.35
C LEU A 101 5.45 -0.25 6.84
N ALA A 102 4.32 0.35 6.47
CA ALA A 102 4.01 0.66 5.08
C ALA A 102 4.91 1.78 4.54
N VAL A 103 5.16 2.80 5.37
CA VAL A 103 6.03 3.93 5.01
C VAL A 103 7.47 3.46 4.77
N TYR A 104 7.99 2.54 5.58
CA TYR A 104 9.33 1.98 5.33
C TYR A 104 9.41 1.19 4.02
N GLY A 105 8.40 0.39 3.69
CA GLY A 105 8.31 -0.30 2.39
C GLY A 105 8.24 0.69 1.22
N LEU A 106 7.51 1.79 1.39
CA LEU A 106 7.44 2.87 0.40
C LEU A 106 8.77 3.59 0.22
N ILE A 107 9.47 3.94 1.30
CA ILE A 107 10.78 4.61 1.26
C ILE A 107 11.78 3.73 0.50
N ILE A 108 11.87 2.44 0.82
CA ILE A 108 12.77 1.51 0.11
C ILE A 108 12.37 1.39 -1.36
N GLY A 109 11.07 1.29 -1.67
CA GLY A 109 10.58 1.27 -3.04
C GLY A 109 10.98 2.51 -3.85
N ILE A 110 10.88 3.70 -3.25
CA ILE A 110 11.31 4.97 -3.88
C ILE A 110 12.84 5.00 -4.06
N LEU A 111 13.60 4.58 -3.05
CA LEU A 111 15.07 4.51 -3.16
C LEU A 111 15.50 3.59 -4.31
N LEU A 112 14.87 2.42 -4.45
CA LEU A 112 15.10 1.52 -5.57
C LEU A 112 14.69 2.16 -6.89
N TRP A 113 13.54 2.83 -6.94
CA TRP A 113 13.06 3.55 -8.13
C TRP A 113 14.05 4.61 -8.61
N THR A 114 14.62 5.41 -7.71
CA THR A 114 15.63 6.44 -8.07
C THR A 114 16.97 5.86 -8.56
N ARG A 115 17.18 4.56 -8.37
CA ARG A 115 18.37 3.83 -8.83
C ARG A 115 18.11 2.98 -10.06
N ILE A 116 16.86 2.92 -10.54
CA ILE A 116 16.57 2.36 -11.86
C ILE A 116 17.24 3.28 -12.88
N PRO A 117 18.22 2.77 -13.65
CA PRO A 117 18.84 3.53 -14.71
C PRO A 117 17.81 3.88 -15.79
#